data_AF-A0A1V5TJI1-F1
#
_entry.id   AF-A0A1V5TJI1-F1
#
_cell.length_a   1.000
_cell.length_b   1.000
_cell.length_c   1.000
_cell.angle_alpha   90.00
_cell.angle_beta   90.00
_cell.angle_gamma   90.00
#
_symmetry.space_group_name_H-M   'P 1'
#
loop_
_entity.id
_entity.type
_entity.pdbx_description
1 polymer ?
#
loop_
_entity_poly.entity_id
_entity_poly.type
_entity_poly.pdbx_seq_one_letter_code
_entity_poly.pdbx_strand_id
1 'polypeptide(L)'
;MRDIFIKLSGVFMKSIFVFVGSIIAFLEPTFPFIIICTLAVFMDSYTAWALSKRVKKKFPGKNDGKFKSYYFGITFITLIKIYALIILAFLIESYIFEGTPIKLTNIVAGAVCFWQIWSMLENESSCNDSKWAKIAQKVMIDKTERHFCVDLHELKYDKNEDTNKDNNEA
;
A
#
# COMPACT_ATOMS: atom_id res chain seq x y z
N MET A 1 18.80 -34.39 -37.85
CA MET A 1 19.12 -33.71 -36.56
C MET A 1 18.27 -32.47 -36.32
N ARG A 2 18.20 -31.52 -37.26
CA ARG A 2 17.42 -30.27 -37.13
C ARG A 2 15.93 -30.49 -36.82
N ASP A 3 15.27 -31.43 -37.49
CA ASP A 3 13.82 -31.67 -37.29
C ASP A 3 13.50 -32.35 -35.95
N ILE A 4 14.43 -33.16 -35.44
CA ILE A 4 14.34 -33.77 -34.11
C ILE A 4 14.48 -32.69 -33.04
N PHE A 5 15.45 -31.78 -33.21
CA PHE A 5 15.65 -30.65 -32.31
C PHE A 5 14.42 -29.72 -32.24
N ILE A 6 13.81 -29.41 -33.39
CA ILE A 6 12.60 -28.58 -33.46
C ILE A 6 11.40 -29.27 -32.80
N LYS A 7 11.22 -30.59 -32.98
CA LYS A 7 10.15 -31.33 -32.31
C LYS A 7 10.36 -31.38 -30.79
N LEU A 8 11.60 -31.60 -30.35
CA LEU A 8 11.95 -31.67 -28.93
C LEU A 8 11.76 -30.32 -28.23
N SER A 9 12.20 -29.22 -28.86
CA SER A 9 11.97 -27.87 -28.34
C SER A 9 10.48 -27.53 -28.31
N GLY A 10 9.71 -27.97 -29.31
CA GLY A 10 8.26 -27.80 -29.35
C GLY A 10 7.53 -28.51 -28.21
N VAL A 11 7.90 -29.76 -27.90
CA VAL A 11 7.33 -30.50 -26.76
C VAL A 11 7.71 -29.84 -25.43
N PHE A 12 8.97 -29.44 -25.28
CA PHE A 12 9.44 -28.76 -24.07
C PHE A 12 8.70 -27.45 -23.79
N MET A 13 8.54 -26.60 -24.80
CA MET A 13 7.78 -25.34 -24.66
C MET A 13 6.33 -25.61 -24.28
N LYS A 14 5.67 -26.59 -24.94
CA LYS A 14 4.29 -26.98 -24.59
C LYS A 14 4.18 -27.42 -23.13
N SER A 15 5.12 -28.23 -22.64
CA SER A 15 5.13 -28.68 -21.24
C SER A 15 5.26 -27.50 -20.27
N ILE A 16 6.10 -26.50 -20.59
CA ILE A 16 6.21 -25.28 -19.79
C ILE A 16 4.88 -24.52 -19.75
N PHE A 17 4.24 -24.32 -20.90
CA PHE A 17 2.96 -23.60 -20.96
C PHE A 17 1.86 -24.31 -20.21
N VAL A 18 1.79 -25.65 -20.29
CA VAL A 18 0.82 -26.44 -19.52
C VAL A 18 1.09 -26.28 -18.03
N PHE A 19 2.35 -26.41 -17.60
CA PHE A 19 2.70 -26.27 -16.19
C PHE A 19 2.37 -24.89 -15.62
N VAL A 20 2.77 -23.82 -16.33
CA VAL A 20 2.46 -22.43 -15.95
C VAL A 20 0.96 -22.18 -15.96
N GLY A 21 0.26 -22.68 -16.99
CA GLY A 21 -1.19 -22.57 -17.10
C GLY A 21 -1.92 -23.26 -15.94
N SER A 22 -1.46 -24.45 -15.52
CA SER A 22 -2.01 -25.16 -14.37
C SER A 22 -1.83 -24.39 -13.07
N ILE A 23 -0.66 -23.77 -12.86
CA ILE A 23 -0.42 -22.93 -11.67
C ILE A 23 -1.34 -21.70 -11.69
N ILE A 24 -1.47 -21.04 -12.85
CA ILE A 24 -2.35 -19.87 -13.02
C ILE A 24 -3.81 -20.24 -12.75
N ALA A 25 -4.29 -21.35 -13.30
CA ALA A 25 -5.66 -21.83 -13.09
C ALA A 25 -5.91 -22.17 -11.61
N PHE A 26 -4.92 -22.77 -10.93
CA PHE A 26 -5.02 -23.06 -9.51
C PHE A 26 -5.08 -21.79 -8.65
N LEU A 27 -4.35 -20.73 -9.03
CA LEU A 27 -4.33 -19.46 -8.33
C LEU A 27 -5.42 -18.47 -8.79
N GLU A 28 -6.23 -18.81 -9.79
CA GLU A 28 -7.31 -17.98 -10.32
C GLU A 28 -8.21 -17.35 -9.22
N PRO A 29 -8.62 -18.07 -8.15
CA PRO A 29 -9.46 -17.50 -7.10
C PRO A 29 -8.83 -16.30 -6.37
N THR A 30 -7.49 -16.17 -6.41
CA THR A 30 -6.76 -15.08 -5.74
C THR A 30 -6.72 -13.79 -6.57
N PHE A 31 -7.00 -13.86 -7.87
CA PHE A 31 -6.79 -12.76 -8.81
C PHE A 31 -7.59 -11.49 -8.50
N PRO A 32 -8.89 -11.56 -8.13
CA PRO A 32 -9.64 -10.37 -7.77
C PRO A 32 -8.99 -9.60 -6.62
N PHE A 33 -8.50 -10.31 -5.59
CA PHE A 33 -7.84 -9.70 -4.44
C PHE A 33 -6.50 -9.08 -4.82
N ILE A 34 -5.70 -9.79 -5.62
CA ILE A 34 -4.43 -9.30 -6.14
C ILE A 34 -4.66 -7.98 -6.87
N ILE A 35 -5.57 -7.94 -7.84
CA ILE A 35 -5.86 -6.73 -8.64
C ILE A 35 -6.27 -5.55 -7.76
N ILE A 36 -7.19 -5.77 -6.81
CA ILE A 36 -7.67 -4.71 -5.92
C ILE A 36 -6.52 -4.18 -5.05
N CYS A 37 -5.73 -5.06 -4.44
CA CYS A 37 -4.60 -4.65 -3.61
C CYS A 37 -3.50 -3.96 -4.43
N THR A 38 -3.26 -4.38 -5.67
CA THR A 38 -2.32 -3.71 -6.58
C THR A 38 -2.73 -2.27 -6.85
N LEU A 39 -4.02 -2.05 -7.16
CA LEU A 39 -4.55 -0.71 -7.39
C LEU A 39 -4.42 0.14 -6.13
N ALA A 40 -4.74 -0.40 -4.95
CA ALA A 40 -4.61 0.30 -3.68
C ALA A 40 -3.16 0.74 -3.41
N VAL A 41 -2.17 -0.15 -3.61
CA VAL A 41 -0.74 0.17 -3.41
C VAL A 41 -0.26 1.24 -4.40
N PHE A 42 -0.68 1.19 -5.67
CA PHE A 42 -0.31 2.22 -6.63
C PHE A 42 -0.96 3.57 -6.33
N MET A 43 -2.22 3.57 -5.89
CA MET A 43 -2.90 4.78 -5.44
C MET A 43 -2.19 5.40 -4.22
N ASP A 44 -1.75 4.58 -3.26
CA ASP A 44 -0.99 5.06 -2.11
C ASP A 44 0.32 5.72 -2.55
N SER A 45 1.08 5.02 -3.39
CA SER A 45 2.34 5.52 -3.97
C SER A 45 2.14 6.83 -4.75
N TYR A 46 1.02 6.96 -5.46
CA TYR A 46 0.63 8.19 -6.15
C TYR A 46 0.35 9.33 -5.16
N THR A 47 -0.41 9.07 -4.07
CA THR A 47 -0.67 10.09 -3.05
C THR A 47 0.59 10.56 -2.32
N ALA A 48 1.53 9.66 -2.04
CA ALA A 48 2.84 9.99 -1.48
C ALA A 48 3.66 10.86 -2.44
N TRP A 49 3.63 10.57 -3.74
CA TRP A 49 4.28 11.41 -4.74
C TRP A 49 3.60 12.79 -4.87
N ALA A 50 2.26 12.85 -4.86
CA ALA A 50 1.52 14.11 -4.85
C ALA A 50 1.87 14.96 -3.62
N LEU A 51 1.98 14.33 -2.45
CA LEU A 51 2.47 14.98 -1.23
C LEU A 51 3.89 15.53 -1.42
N SER A 52 4.82 14.78 -2.03
CA SER A 52 6.19 15.25 -2.26
C SER A 52 6.25 16.57 -3.03
N LYS A 53 5.34 16.76 -4.00
CA LYS A 53 5.19 18.02 -4.74
C LYS A 53 4.63 19.14 -3.87
N ARG A 54 3.63 18.85 -3.03
CA ARG A 54 3.06 19.83 -2.07
C ARG A 54 4.10 20.27 -1.05
N VAL A 55 4.88 19.33 -0.51
CA VAL A 55 5.98 19.59 0.44
C VAL A 55 7.03 20.48 -0.20
N LYS A 56 7.46 20.20 -1.43
CA LYS A 56 8.40 21.06 -2.16
C LYS A 56 7.91 22.50 -2.27
N LYS A 57 6.60 22.69 -2.52
CA LYS A 57 5.99 24.01 -2.64
C LYS A 57 5.90 24.75 -1.30
N LYS A 58 5.54 24.04 -0.21
CA LYS A 58 5.35 24.63 1.13
C LYS A 58 6.68 24.81 1.89
N PHE A 59 7.64 23.93 1.67
CA PHE A 59 8.94 23.88 2.34
C PHE A 59 10.08 23.65 1.32
N PRO A 60 10.53 24.71 0.62
CA PRO A 60 11.61 24.60 -0.34
C PRO A 60 12.90 24.10 0.33
N GLY A 61 13.57 23.12 -0.28
CA GLY A 61 14.81 22.52 0.24
C GLY A 61 14.63 21.24 1.08
N LYS A 62 13.43 20.95 1.61
CA LYS A 62 13.17 19.69 2.35
C LYS A 62 12.85 18.49 1.46
N ASN A 63 12.33 18.71 0.26
CA ASN A 63 12.00 17.64 -0.70
C ASN A 63 12.17 18.14 -2.15
N ASP A 64 12.65 17.27 -3.04
CA ASP A 64 12.87 17.58 -4.45
C ASP A 64 11.60 17.44 -5.31
N GLY A 65 10.55 16.80 -4.80
CA GLY A 65 9.26 16.58 -5.45
C GLY A 65 9.37 15.72 -6.73
N LYS A 66 10.49 15.01 -6.90
CA LYS A 66 10.76 14.19 -8.09
C LYS A 66 10.37 12.75 -7.83
N PHE A 67 9.91 12.08 -8.88
CA PHE A 67 9.71 10.64 -8.85
C PHE A 67 11.07 9.94 -8.80
N LYS A 68 11.32 9.12 -7.77
CA LYS A 68 12.57 8.35 -7.65
C LYS A 68 12.29 6.88 -7.91
N SER A 69 13.06 6.28 -8.81
CA SER A 69 13.01 4.85 -9.12
C SER A 69 13.22 3.97 -7.89
N TYR A 70 14.03 4.43 -6.93
CA TYR A 70 14.23 3.75 -5.66
C TYR A 70 12.91 3.52 -4.90
N TYR A 71 12.06 4.55 -4.77
CA TYR A 71 10.75 4.42 -4.09
C TYR A 71 9.79 3.52 -4.89
N PHE A 72 9.87 3.55 -6.22
CA PHE A 72 9.12 2.64 -7.07
C PHE A 72 9.54 1.18 -6.88
N GLY A 73 10.84 0.91 -6.69
CA GLY A 73 11.35 -0.42 -6.35
C GLY A 73 10.81 -0.93 -4.99
N ILE A 74 10.73 -0.06 -3.98
CA ILE A 74 10.11 -0.39 -2.69
C ILE A 74 8.63 -0.75 -2.85
N THR A 75 7.93 -0.03 -3.73
CA THR A 75 6.51 -0.30 -4.05
C THR A 75 6.35 -1.70 -4.65
N PHE A 76 7.21 -2.11 -5.59
CA PHE A 76 7.18 -3.46 -6.14
C PHE A 76 7.48 -4.54 -5.11
N ILE A 77 8.45 -4.33 -4.22
CA ILE A 77 8.73 -5.27 -3.12
C ILE A 77 7.49 -5.41 -2.24
N THR A 78 6.78 -4.31 -2.00
CA THR A 78 5.51 -4.31 -1.24
C THR A 78 4.44 -5.12 -1.96
N LEU A 79 4.30 -4.99 -3.28
CA LEU A 79 3.39 -5.82 -4.08
C LEU A 79 3.74 -7.31 -3.98
N ILE A 80 5.01 -7.68 -4.10
CA ILE A 80 5.45 -9.09 -3.99
C ILE A 80 5.06 -9.67 -2.63
N LYS A 81 5.29 -8.92 -1.54
CA LYS A 81 4.91 -9.33 -0.18
C LYS A 81 3.39 -9.50 -0.04
N ILE A 82 2.61 -8.58 -0.59
CA ILE A 82 1.14 -8.65 -0.56
C ILE A 82 0.64 -9.85 -1.37
N TYR A 83 1.20 -10.12 -2.55
CA TYR A 83 0.79 -11.27 -3.36
C TYR A 83 1.11 -12.58 -2.65
N ALA A 84 2.30 -12.69 -2.05
CA ALA A 84 2.67 -13.85 -1.24
C ALA A 84 1.70 -14.05 -0.06
N LEU A 85 1.30 -12.96 0.61
CA LEU A 85 0.35 -12.99 1.72
C LEU A 85 -1.05 -13.43 1.28
N ILE A 86 -1.55 -12.93 0.15
CA ILE A 86 -2.87 -13.30 -0.41
C ILE A 86 -2.86 -14.79 -0.80
N ILE A 87 -1.83 -15.25 -1.50
CA ILE A 87 -1.70 -16.66 -1.88
C ILE A 87 -1.62 -17.54 -0.63
N LEU A 88 -0.84 -17.15 0.37
CA LEU A 88 -0.75 -17.87 1.63
C LEU A 88 -2.10 -17.94 2.35
N ALA A 89 -2.83 -16.82 2.43
CA ALA A 89 -4.16 -16.77 3.03
C ALA A 89 -5.13 -17.71 2.31
N PHE A 90 -5.09 -17.74 0.98
CA PHE A 90 -5.90 -18.63 0.16
C PHE A 90 -5.55 -20.11 0.39
N LEU A 91 -4.27 -20.45 0.52
CA LEU A 91 -3.85 -21.83 0.82
C LEU A 91 -4.29 -22.26 2.22
N ILE A 92 -4.17 -21.37 3.21
CA ILE A 92 -4.66 -21.64 4.57
C ILE A 92 -6.17 -21.82 4.58
N GLU A 93 -6.91 -20.94 3.90
CA GLU A 93 -8.37 -21.04 3.74
C GLU A 93 -8.78 -22.36 3.11
N SER A 94 -8.09 -22.75 2.03
CA SER A 94 -8.44 -23.92 1.21
C SER A 94 -8.07 -25.26 1.86
N TYR A 95 -6.94 -25.33 2.58
CA TYR A 95 -6.39 -26.60 3.08
C TYR A 95 -6.42 -26.76 4.61
N ILE A 96 -6.42 -25.66 5.36
CA ILE A 96 -6.41 -25.71 6.84
C ILE A 96 -7.81 -25.44 7.38
N PHE A 97 -8.48 -24.43 6.85
CA PHE A 97 -9.84 -24.05 7.24
C PHE A 97 -10.93 -24.65 6.34
N GLU A 98 -10.60 -25.75 5.66
CA GLU A 98 -11.52 -26.45 4.77
C GLU A 98 -12.85 -26.77 5.49
N GLY A 99 -13.98 -26.44 4.84
CA GLY A 99 -15.32 -26.66 5.39
C GLY A 99 -15.78 -25.65 6.43
N THR A 100 -14.95 -24.68 6.83
CA THR A 100 -15.37 -23.58 7.71
C THR A 100 -15.82 -22.36 6.89
N PRO A 101 -16.79 -21.55 7.35
CA PRO A 101 -17.27 -20.38 6.64
C PRO A 101 -16.33 -19.16 6.79
N ILE A 102 -15.02 -19.37 6.94
CA ILE A 102 -14.03 -18.32 7.18
C ILE A 102 -13.46 -17.84 5.84
N LYS A 103 -13.81 -16.61 5.43
CA LYS A 103 -13.28 -15.97 4.22
C LYS A 103 -11.95 -15.26 4.49
N LEU A 104 -10.92 -16.02 4.82
CA LEU A 104 -9.63 -15.48 5.29
C LEU A 104 -8.98 -14.57 4.24
N THR A 105 -9.02 -14.96 2.97
CA THR A 105 -8.46 -14.19 1.85
C THR A 105 -9.12 -12.82 1.74
N ASN A 106 -10.45 -12.74 1.90
CA ASN A 106 -11.18 -11.48 1.92
C ASN A 106 -10.77 -10.59 3.10
N ILE A 107 -10.62 -11.18 4.30
CA ILE A 107 -10.23 -10.45 5.50
C ILE A 107 -8.82 -9.86 5.31
N VAL A 108 -7.89 -10.66 4.83
CA VAL A 108 -6.50 -10.25 4.58
C VAL A 108 -6.44 -9.15 3.51
N ALA A 109 -7.12 -9.34 2.38
CA ALA A 109 -7.18 -8.32 1.32
C ALA A 109 -7.84 -7.02 1.83
N GLY A 110 -8.90 -7.13 2.63
CA GLY A 110 -9.56 -6.00 3.28
C GLY A 110 -8.63 -5.25 4.23
N ALA A 111 -7.84 -5.97 5.04
CA ALA A 111 -6.85 -5.38 5.93
C ALA A 111 -5.75 -4.64 5.15
N VAL A 112 -5.23 -5.23 4.06
CA VAL A 112 -4.26 -4.56 3.18
C VAL A 112 -4.86 -3.30 2.58
N CYS A 113 -6.09 -3.36 2.04
CA CYS A 113 -6.74 -2.19 1.46
C CYS A 113 -6.96 -1.09 2.50
N PHE A 114 -7.39 -1.46 3.71
CA PHE A 114 -7.57 -0.52 4.81
C PHE A 114 -6.24 0.16 5.17
N TRP A 115 -5.14 -0.59 5.23
CA TRP A 115 -3.81 -0.05 5.45
C TRP A 115 -3.41 0.96 4.38
N GLN A 116 -3.65 0.65 3.10
CA GLN A 116 -3.35 1.58 2.01
C GLN A 116 -4.21 2.84 2.06
N ILE A 117 -5.51 2.71 2.35
CA ILE A 117 -6.40 3.87 2.52
C ILE A 117 -5.93 4.75 3.67
N TRP A 118 -5.48 4.14 4.78
CA TRP A 118 -4.94 4.87 5.91
C TRP A 118 -3.70 5.70 5.52
N SER A 119 -2.76 5.08 4.79
CA SER A 119 -1.57 5.77 4.27
C SER A 119 -1.95 6.91 3.30
N MET A 120 -2.95 6.72 2.43
CA MET A 120 -3.47 7.79 1.57
C MET A 120 -4.05 8.96 2.37
N LEU A 121 -4.80 8.69 3.44
CA LEU A 121 -5.36 9.73 4.32
C LEU A 121 -4.27 10.51 5.05
N GLU A 122 -3.21 9.84 5.48
CA GLU A 122 -2.02 10.48 6.03
C GLU A 122 -1.37 11.41 4.99
N ASN A 123 -1.19 10.93 3.76
CA ASN A 123 -0.60 11.71 2.67
C ASN A 123 -1.44 12.92 2.24
N GLU A 124 -2.77 12.78 2.21
CA GLU A 124 -3.70 13.85 1.81
C GLU A 124 -3.99 14.86 2.92
N SER A 125 -3.97 14.42 4.18
CA SER A 125 -4.07 15.35 5.30
C SER A 125 -2.76 16.12 5.52
N SER A 126 -1.62 15.52 5.16
CA SER A 126 -0.31 16.18 5.24
C SER A 126 -0.22 17.41 4.32
N CYS A 127 0.32 18.50 4.87
CA CYS A 127 0.41 19.79 4.18
C CYS A 127 -0.94 20.36 3.68
N ASN A 128 -2.06 19.94 4.29
CA ASN A 128 -3.40 20.40 3.99
C ASN A 128 -4.03 21.09 5.22
N ASP A 129 -4.51 22.32 5.04
CA ASP A 129 -5.04 23.15 6.12
C ASP A 129 -6.58 23.08 6.26
N SER A 130 -7.23 22.24 5.45
CA SER A 130 -8.68 22.03 5.49
C SER A 130 -9.16 21.43 6.83
N LYS A 131 -10.43 21.70 7.18
CA LYS A 131 -11.04 21.21 8.42
C LYS A 131 -11.05 19.67 8.49
N TRP A 132 -11.30 18.98 7.36
CA TRP A 132 -11.27 17.52 7.31
C TRP A 132 -9.86 16.98 7.56
N ALA A 133 -8.82 17.59 6.98
CA ALA A 133 -7.44 17.13 7.16
C ALA A 133 -7.02 17.18 8.64
N LYS A 134 -7.38 18.24 9.36
CA LYS A 134 -7.15 18.37 10.80
C LYS A 134 -7.91 17.32 11.62
N ILE A 135 -9.15 16.97 11.21
CA ILE A 135 -9.95 15.93 11.87
C ILE A 135 -9.34 14.54 11.60
N ALA A 136 -8.96 14.25 10.36
CA ALA A 136 -8.30 13.00 9.99
C ALA A 136 -7.00 12.82 10.79
N GLN A 137 -6.15 13.85 10.87
CA GLN A 137 -4.93 13.82 11.68
C GLN A 137 -5.22 13.53 13.15
N LYS A 138 -6.22 14.18 13.75
CA LYS A 138 -6.61 13.92 15.15
C LYS A 138 -7.07 12.48 15.36
N VAL A 139 -7.90 11.94 14.47
CA VAL A 139 -8.36 10.53 14.57
C VAL A 139 -7.21 9.55 14.41
N MET A 140 -6.26 9.83 13.52
CA MET A 140 -5.09 8.97 13.31
C MET A 140 -4.12 8.99 14.50
N ILE A 141 -3.89 10.19 15.08
CA ILE A 141 -3.04 10.38 16.26
C ILE A 141 -3.67 9.74 17.50
N ASP A 142 -4.97 9.95 17.75
CA ASP A 142 -5.68 9.40 18.92
C ASP A 142 -5.65 7.85 18.96
N LYS A 143 -5.76 7.20 17.80
CA LYS A 143 -5.59 5.73 17.71
C LYS A 143 -4.17 5.27 18.05
N THR A 144 -3.16 6.07 17.70
CA THR A 144 -1.75 5.74 17.96
C THR A 144 -1.40 5.96 19.42
N GLU A 145 -1.88 7.06 20.01
CA GLU A 145 -1.67 7.43 21.42
C GLU A 145 -2.19 6.35 22.38
N ARG A 146 -3.39 5.80 22.10
CA ARG A 146 -4.00 4.74 22.91
C ARG A 146 -3.26 3.40 22.84
N HIS A 147 -2.52 3.14 21.76
CA HIS A 147 -1.77 1.89 21.59
C HIS A 147 -0.29 2.00 21.99
N PHE A 148 0.28 3.20 22.03
CA PHE A 148 1.70 3.40 22.32
C PHE A 148 2.02 4.07 23.65
N CYS A 149 1.04 4.50 24.45
CA CYS A 149 1.28 5.16 25.76
C CYS A 149 2.35 6.28 25.70
N VAL A 150 2.47 6.94 24.54
CA VAL A 150 3.30 8.13 24.35
C VAL A 150 2.33 9.30 24.29
N ASP A 151 2.45 10.22 25.25
CA ASP A 151 1.64 11.44 25.30
C ASP A 151 2.04 12.36 24.14
N LEU A 152 1.22 12.39 23.09
CA LEU A 152 1.44 13.17 21.86
C LEU A 152 0.87 14.60 21.99
N HIS A 153 0.54 15.04 23.21
CA HIS A 153 0.02 16.38 23.47
C HIS A 153 0.97 17.51 23.03
N GLU A 154 2.26 17.21 22.88
CA GLU A 154 3.28 18.15 22.37
C GLU A 154 3.02 18.55 20.89
N LEU A 155 2.52 17.63 20.04
CA LEU A 155 2.12 17.96 18.65
C LEU A 155 0.77 18.68 18.55
N LYS A 156 0.03 18.78 19.67
CA LYS A 156 -1.30 19.41 19.74
C LYS A 156 -1.22 20.92 19.95
N TYR A 157 -0.06 21.45 20.38
CA TYR A 157 0.11 22.87 20.78
C TYR A 157 0.80 23.77 19.74
N ASP A 158 1.54 23.24 18.78
CA ASP A 158 2.34 24.05 17.83
C ASP A 158 1.55 24.76 16.72
N LYS A 159 0.20 24.79 16.78
CA LYS A 159 -0.64 25.48 15.79
C LYS A 159 -1.25 26.80 16.28
N ASN A 160 -1.07 27.13 17.56
CA ASN A 160 -1.67 28.34 18.16
C ASN A 160 -0.65 29.42 18.56
N GLU A 161 0.65 29.14 18.62
CA GLU A 161 1.66 30.16 18.99
C GLU A 161 2.16 31.00 17.81
N ASP A 162 2.13 30.47 16.58
CA ASP A 162 2.57 31.23 15.40
C ASP A 162 1.60 32.34 14.98
N THR A 163 0.37 32.36 15.51
CA THR A 163 -0.60 33.46 15.25
C THR A 163 -0.51 34.59 16.27
N ASN A 164 0.24 34.41 17.37
CA ASN A 164 0.32 35.38 18.46
C ASN A 164 1.67 36.12 18.55
N LYS A 165 2.71 35.63 17.85
CA LYS A 165 3.99 36.36 17.74
C LYS A 165 3.95 37.49 16.70
N ASP A 166 3.20 37.34 15.61
CA ASP A 166 3.08 38.39 14.59
C ASP A 166 2.17 39.58 15.00
N ASN A 167 1.38 39.46 16.07
CA ASN A 167 0.49 40.53 16.55
C ASN A 167 1.07 41.37 17.71
N ASN A 168 2.25 41.02 18.22
CA ASN A 168 2.92 41.76 19.32
C ASN A 168 4.21 42.48 18.87
N GLU A 169 4.52 42.47 17.57
CA GLU A 169 5.66 43.22 16.97
C GLU A 169 5.20 44.30 15.97
N ALA A 170 3.94 44.74 16.04
CA ALA A 170 3.40 45.89 15.29
C ALA A 170 3.06 47.07 16.21
#